data_AF-A0A126NWB7-F1
#
_entry.id   AF-A0A126NWB7-F1
#
_cell.length_a   1.000
_cell.length_b   1.000
_cell.length_c   1.000
_cell.angle_alpha   90.00
_cell.angle_beta   90.00
_cell.angle_gamma   90.00
#
_symmetry.space_group_name_H-M   'P 1'
#
loop_
_entity.id
_entity.type
_entity.pdbx_description
1 polymer ?
#
loop_
_entity_poly.entity_id
_entity_poly.type
_entity_poly.pdbx_seq_one_letter_code
_entity_poly.pdbx_strand_id
1 'polypeptide(L)'
;MLAVLAIRTYARLFLAQVIALLGTGLLTVALGLLPFNLAGYKAGTVLGTALAIKMIAYVTVAPVVGAFAAQLPRKAFLIAIGYGPGGDRVIQHLSVTPHQNIN
;
A
#
# COMPACT_ATOMS: atom_id res chain seq x y z
N MET A 1 5.38 21.57 -11.85
CA MET A 1 4.87 20.67 -10.77
C MET A 1 3.73 19.74 -11.21
N LEU A 2 2.90 20.09 -12.21
CA LEU A 2 1.83 19.21 -12.72
C LEU A 2 2.29 18.02 -13.59
N ALA A 3 3.59 17.90 -13.88
CA ALA A 3 4.16 16.82 -14.69
C ALA A 3 3.99 15.42 -14.06
N VAL A 4 3.76 15.34 -12.74
CA VAL A 4 3.51 14.06 -12.03
C VAL A 4 2.17 13.43 -12.43
N LEU A 5 1.18 14.24 -12.83
CA LEU A 5 -0.10 13.74 -13.34
C LEU A 5 0.00 13.25 -14.80
N ALA A 6 1.08 13.56 -15.53
CA ALA A 6 1.29 13.04 -16.89
C ALA A 6 1.61 11.53 -16.89
N ILE A 7 2.00 10.97 -15.72
CA ILE A 7 2.24 9.55 -15.54
C ILE A 7 0.91 8.88 -15.18
N ARG A 8 0.33 8.15 -16.15
CA ARG A 8 -0.98 7.51 -16.05
C ARG A 8 -1.13 6.58 -14.83
N THR A 9 -0.04 5.95 -14.41
CA THR A 9 0.03 5.14 -13.19
C THR A 9 -0.20 5.97 -11.93
N TYR A 10 0.43 7.14 -11.84
CA TYR A 10 0.29 8.03 -10.69
C TYR A 10 -1.13 8.61 -10.60
N ALA A 11 -1.71 9.00 -11.74
CA ALA A 11 -3.09 9.47 -11.82
C ALA A 11 -4.09 8.39 -11.34
N ARG A 12 -3.87 7.12 -11.72
CA ARG A 12 -4.75 6.00 -11.36
C ARG A 12 -4.64 5.64 -9.87
N LEU A 13 -3.43 5.69 -9.29
CA LEU A 13 -3.20 5.54 -7.85
C LEU A 13 -3.85 6.68 -7.05
N PHE A 14 -3.71 7.92 -7.53
CA PHE A 14 -4.32 9.09 -6.90
C PHE A 14 -5.85 9.01 -6.92
N LEU A 15 -6.45 8.67 -8.06
CA LEU A 15 -7.90 8.52 -8.19
C LEU A 15 -8.43 7.38 -7.31
N ALA A 16 -7.73 6.24 -7.26
CA ALA A 16 -8.04 5.15 -6.34
C ALA A 16 -8.01 5.62 -4.88
N GLN A 17 -7.04 6.44 -4.49
CA GLN A 17 -6.94 7.00 -3.14
C GLN A 17 -8.04 8.01 -2.84
N VAL A 18 -8.44 8.84 -3.81
CA VAL A 18 -9.57 9.76 -3.66
C VAL A 18 -10.87 8.98 -3.43
N ILE A 19 -11.15 7.95 -4.23
CA ILE A 19 -12.34 7.09 -4.05
C ILE A 19 -12.29 6.39 -2.69
N ALA A 20 -11.14 5.84 -2.29
CA ALA A 20 -10.97 5.20 -0.99
C ALA A 20 -11.22 6.17 0.17
N LEU A 21 -10.76 7.42 0.05
CA LEU A 21 -10.98 8.46 1.05
C LEU A 21 -12.45 8.86 1.13
N LEU A 22 -13.12 9.00 -0.02
CA LEU A 22 -14.55 9.27 -0.08
C LEU A 22 -15.37 8.17 0.58
N GLY A 23 -15.07 6.89 0.28
CA GLY A 23 -15.73 5.76 0.92
C GLY A 23 -15.55 5.77 2.44
N THR A 24 -14.33 6.04 2.92
CA THR A 24 -14.03 6.13 4.35
C THR A 24 -14.77 7.29 5.04
N GLY A 25 -14.88 8.44 4.37
CA GLY A 25 -15.64 9.60 4.83
C GLY A 25 -17.14 9.29 4.93
N LEU A 26 -17.73 8.75 3.86
CA LEU A 26 -19.14 8.36 3.81
C LEU A 26 -19.49 7.33 4.88
N LEU A 27 -18.62 6.34 5.12
CA LEU A 27 -18.81 5.33 6.15
C LEU A 27 -18.80 5.96 7.55
N THR A 28 -17.97 6.99 7.77
CA THR A 28 -17.95 7.75 9.02
C THR A 28 -19.21 8.58 9.22
N VAL A 29 -19.73 9.18 8.15
CA VAL A 29 -21.02 9.90 8.19
C VAL A 29 -22.17 8.93 8.48
N ALA A 30 -22.18 7.76 7.83
CA ALA A 30 -23.18 6.72 8.09
C ALA A 30 -23.14 6.23 9.55
N LEU A 31 -21.93 6.01 10.10
CA LEU A 31 -21.73 5.69 11.52
C LEU A 31 -22.11 6.84 12.46
N GLY A 32 -22.11 8.09 12.01
CA GLY A 32 -22.61 9.24 12.78
C GLY A 32 -24.11 9.40 12.75
N LEU A 33 -24.74 9.00 11.64
CA LEU A 33 -26.19 9.04 11.47
C LEU A 33 -26.89 7.79 12.04
N LEU A 34 -26.20 6.64 12.13
CA LEU A 34 -26.73 5.38 12.69
C LEU A 34 -27.17 5.50 14.17
N PRO A 35 -26.37 6.08 15.09
CA PRO A 35 -26.79 6.30 16.48
C PRO A 35 -27.93 7.33 16.60
N PHE A 36 -28.01 8.26 15.65
CA PHE A 36 -29.07 9.27 15.60
C PHE A 36 -30.44 8.64 15.41
N ASN A 37 -30.50 7.55 14.63
CA ASN A 37 -31.71 6.76 14.43
C ASN A 37 -32.02 5.82 15.62
N LEU A 38 -31.00 5.44 16.41
CA LEU A 38 -31.13 4.45 17.49
C LEU A 38 -31.34 5.03 18.90
N ALA A 39 -30.81 6.20 19.22
CA ALA A 39 -30.66 6.65 20.61
C ALA A 39 -31.01 8.13 20.89
N GLY A 40 -31.50 8.88 19.89
CA GLY A 40 -31.90 10.28 20.05
C GLY A 40 -30.83 11.10 20.80
N TYR A 41 -31.17 11.58 22.01
CA TYR A 41 -30.34 12.47 22.84
C TYR A 41 -28.94 11.90 23.22
N LYS A 42 -28.72 10.59 23.16
CA LYS A 42 -27.41 9.95 23.45
C LYS A 42 -26.53 9.72 22.21
N ALA A 43 -27.03 10.05 21.01
CA ALA A 43 -26.32 9.82 19.76
C ALA A 43 -24.97 10.56 19.69
N GLY A 44 -24.90 11.78 20.26
CA GLY A 44 -23.65 12.55 20.33
C GLY A 44 -22.56 11.89 21.17
N THR A 45 -22.93 11.23 22.27
CA THR A 45 -21.97 10.51 23.13
C THR A 45 -21.43 9.24 22.45
N VAL A 46 -22.29 8.49 21.76
CA VAL A 46 -21.89 7.29 21.01
C VAL A 46 -21.01 7.66 19.81
N LEU A 47 -21.37 8.72 19.07
CA LEU A 47 -20.56 9.22 17.97
C LEU A 47 -19.20 9.76 18.45
N GLY A 48 -19.19 10.56 19.52
CA GLY A 48 -17.96 11.12 20.08
C GLY A 48 -17.00 10.06 20.60
N THR A 49 -17.52 9.03 21.27
CA THR A 49 -16.71 7.88 21.72
C THR A 49 -16.19 7.05 20.55
N ALA A 50 -17.00 6.79 19.52
CA ALA A 50 -16.55 6.11 18.31
C ALA A 50 -15.43 6.87 17.58
N LEU A 51 -15.53 8.20 17.47
CA LEU A 51 -14.51 9.05 16.85
C LEU A 51 -13.24 9.16 17.69
N ALA A 52 -13.37 9.20 19.02
CA ALA A 52 -12.24 9.18 19.94
C ALA A 52 -11.46 7.85 19.85
N ILE A 53 -12.17 6.71 19.86
CA ILE A 53 -11.58 5.39 19.66
C ILE A 53 -10.86 5.35 18.31
N LYS A 54 -11.49 5.85 17.25
CA LYS A 54 -10.89 5.93 15.91
C LYS A 54 -9.58 6.72 15.93
N MET A 55 -9.54 7.90 16.55
CA MET A 55 -8.32 8.71 16.62
C MET A 55 -7.19 8.00 17.36
N ILE A 56 -7.48 7.34 18.48
CA ILE A 56 -6.47 6.57 19.23
C ILE A 56 -5.96 5.40 18.41
N ALA A 57 -6.85 4.67 17.74
CA ALA A 57 -6.49 3.57 16.86
C ALA A 57 -5.56 4.03 15.73
N TYR A 58 -5.86 5.13 15.03
CA TYR A 58 -4.98 5.61 13.97
C TYR A 58 -3.60 6.05 14.49
N VAL A 59 -3.54 6.77 15.62
CA VAL A 59 -2.28 7.26 16.19
C VAL A 59 -1.40 6.11 16.69
N THR A 60 -1.98 5.02 17.17
CA THR A 60 -1.22 3.84 17.64
C THR A 60 -0.82 2.92 16.49
N VAL A 61 -1.68 2.73 15.49
CA VAL A 61 -1.41 1.88 14.32
C VAL A 61 -0.38 2.54 13.39
N ALA A 62 -0.39 3.86 13.23
CA ALA A 62 0.55 4.57 12.37
C ALA A 62 2.05 4.29 12.67
N PRO A 63 2.55 4.38 13.91
CA PRO A 63 3.94 4.07 14.23
C PRO A 63 4.23 2.57 14.12
N VAL A 64 3.27 1.70 14.44
CA VAL A 64 3.43 0.23 14.29
C VAL A 64 3.62 -0.11 12.82
N VAL A 65 2.70 0.32 11.95
CA VAL A 65 2.79 0.11 10.50
C VAL A 65 4.01 0.84 9.93
N GLY A 66 4.36 2.03 10.42
CA GLY A 66 5.56 2.76 10.01
C GLY A 66 6.86 2.03 10.35
N ALA A 67 6.93 1.41 11.54
CA ALA A 67 8.07 0.60 11.96
C ALA A 67 8.19 -0.67 11.10
N PHE A 68 7.08 -1.36 10.82
CA PHE A 68 7.06 -2.51 9.90
C PHE A 68 7.34 -2.11 8.44
N ALA A 69 6.83 -0.96 7.98
CA ALA A 69 7.06 -0.45 6.62
C ALA A 69 8.51 0.02 6.42
N ALA A 70 9.14 0.59 7.45
CA ALA A 70 10.58 0.87 7.44
C ALA A 70 11.42 -0.42 7.37
N GLN A 71 10.88 -1.54 7.87
CA GLN A 71 11.47 -2.89 7.75
C GLN A 71 11.06 -3.63 6.46
N LEU A 72 10.23 -3.04 5.59
CA LEU A 72 9.88 -3.58 4.27
C LEU A 72 10.72 -2.87 3.19
N PRO A 73 11.96 -3.32 2.93
CA PRO A 73 12.77 -2.80 1.85
C PRO A 73 12.07 -3.14 0.53
N ARG A 74 11.53 -2.12 -0.15
CA ARG A 74 11.13 -2.19 -1.57
C ARG A 74 12.21 -2.85 -2.45
N LYS A 75 13.48 -2.77 -2.01
CA LYS A 75 14.62 -3.48 -2.61
C LYS A 75 14.51 -5.01 -2.54
N ALA A 76 14.09 -5.61 -1.42
CA ALA A 76 14.06 -7.08 -1.30
C ALA A 76 12.98 -7.73 -2.18
N PHE A 77 11.83 -7.07 -2.32
CA PHE A 77 10.77 -7.56 -3.19
C PHE A 77 11.15 -7.48 -4.68
N LEU A 78 11.87 -6.42 -5.08
CA LEU A 78 12.42 -6.29 -6.44
C LEU A 78 13.61 -7.23 -6.71
N ILE A 79 14.41 -7.57 -5.69
CA ILE A 79 15.50 -8.56 -5.80
C ILE A 79 14.93 -9.98 -5.94
N ALA A 80 13.84 -10.32 -5.24
CA ALA A 80 13.22 -11.63 -5.36
C ALA A 80 12.54 -11.87 -6.73
N ILE A 81 11.92 -10.83 -7.31
CA ILE A 81 11.23 -10.95 -8.60
C ILE A 81 12.17 -10.81 -9.80
N GLY A 82 13.30 -10.09 -9.64
CA GLY A 82 14.27 -9.83 -10.70
C GLY A 82 15.51 -10.74 -10.69
N TYR A 83 15.87 -11.33 -9.55
CA TYR A 83 17.06 -12.15 -9.39
C TYR A 83 16.69 -13.50 -8.74
N GLY A 84 16.10 -14.39 -9.54
CA GLY A 84 16.23 -15.80 -9.23
C GLY A 84 17.74 -16.13 -9.23
N PRO A 85 18.33 -16.66 -8.15
CA PRO A 85 19.77 -16.99 -8.05
C PRO A 85 20.21 -18.16 -8.98
N GLY A 86 19.60 -18.29 -10.15
CA GLY A 86 19.83 -19.33 -11.15
C GLY A 86 20.10 -18.82 -12.58
N GLY A 87 20.01 -17.51 -12.85
CA GLY A 87 20.32 -16.95 -14.18
C GLY A 87 21.81 -17.01 -14.55
N ASP A 88 22.67 -16.88 -13.54
CA ASP A 88 24.11 -16.73 -13.71
C ASP A 88 24.80 -18.04 -14.14
N ARG A 89 24.11 -19.17 -13.97
CA ARG A 89 24.62 -20.52 -14.30
C ARG A 89 24.38 -20.92 -15.75
N VAL A 90 23.44 -20.27 -16.45
CA VAL A 90 23.11 -20.60 -17.85
C VAL A 90 24.10 -19.96 -18.82
N ILE A 91 24.70 -18.82 -18.47
CA ILE A 91 25.64 -18.11 -19.37
C ILE A 91 27.09 -18.59 -19.19
N GLN A 92 27.45 -19.17 -18.04
CA GLN A 92 28.75 -19.81 -17.85
C GLN A 92 28.87 -21.18 -18.55
N HIS A 93 27.76 -21.87 -18.84
CA HIS A 93 27.81 -23.14 -19.58
C HIS A 93 27.80 -22.97 -21.11
N LEU A 94 27.45 -21.78 -21.63
CA LEU A 94 27.42 -21.50 -23.07
C LEU A 94 28.66 -20.74 -23.58
N SER A 95 29.73 -20.64 -22.78
CA SER A 95 30.97 -19.94 -23.14
C SER A 95 32.23 -20.82 -23.05
N VAL A 96 32.09 -22.15 -23.02
CA VAL A 96 33.23 -23.08 -23.10
C VAL A 96 32.92 -24.21 -24.09
N THR A 97 33.10 -23.96 -25.39
CA THR A 97 33.56 -25.01 -26.31
C THR A 97 34.49 -24.38 -27.35
N PRO A 98 35.77 -24.81 -27.43
CA PRO A 98 36.82 -24.09 -28.14
C PRO A 98 36.69 -24.20 -29.66
N HIS A 99 37.05 -23.12 -30.33
CA HIS A 99 37.28 -23.03 -31.76
C HIS A 99 38.59 -23.76 -32.10
N GLN A 100 38.57 -25.05 -32.47
CA GLN A 100 39.69 -25.73 -33.17
C GLN A 100 39.21 -27.08 -33.74
N ASN A 101 38.89 -27.17 -35.04
CA ASN A 101 39.51 -28.18 -35.90
C ASN A 101 39.32 -27.82 -37.38
N ILE A 102 40.47 -27.59 -38.01
CA ILE A 102 40.74 -27.40 -39.41
C ILE A 102 40.99 -28.77 -40.04
N ASN A 103 40.10 -29.21 -40.94
CA ASN A 103 40.43 -30.16 -42.00
C ASN A 103 39.48 -29.94 -43.17
#